data_AF-A0A957AMC4-F1
#
_entry.id   AF-A0A957AMC4-F1
#
_cell.length_a   1.000
_cell.length_b   1.000
_cell.length_c   1.000
_cell.angle_alpha   90.00
_cell.angle_beta   90.00
_cell.angle_gamma   90.00
#
_symmetry.space_group_name_H-M   'P 1'
#
loop_
_entity.id
_entity.type
_entity.pdbx_description
1 polymer ?
#
loop_
_entity_poly.entity_id
_entity_poly.type
_entity_poly.pdbx_seq_one_letter_code
_entity_poly.pdbx_strand_id
1 'polypeptide(L)'
;VAWVVGTVGGYMLGNLVPDPAAWSLDFAATAIFVALIAGIWRGRSDAIPWLAAAVAAVAAHHLLAGPWYVPLGAVAGVLAGQIMERAGGARSVPDAQ
;
A
#
# COMPACT_ATOMS: atom_id res chain seq x y z
N VAL A 1 14.37 14.59 -17.67
CA VAL A 1 15.61 13.86 -18.02
C VAL A 1 16.06 12.91 -16.92
N ALA A 2 16.16 13.34 -15.65
CA ALA A 2 16.56 12.46 -14.54
C ALA A 2 15.75 11.15 -14.43
N TRP A 3 14.43 11.22 -14.61
CA TRP A 3 13.57 10.03 -14.65
C TRP A 3 13.94 9.05 -15.76
N VAL A 4 14.18 9.55 -16.98
CA VAL A 4 14.57 8.74 -18.15
C VAL A 4 15.94 8.09 -17.92
N VAL A 5 16.91 8.85 -17.41
CA VAL A 5 18.25 8.32 -17.11
C VAL A 5 18.19 7.26 -16.02
N GLY A 6 17.36 7.46 -14.98
CA GLY A 6 17.11 6.45 -13.95
C GLY A 6 16.46 5.18 -14.50
N THR A 7 15.45 5.30 -15.37
CA THR A 7 14.81 4.15 -16.02
C THR A 7 15.78 3.38 -16.91
N VAL A 8 16.55 4.07 -17.75
CA VAL A 8 17.55 3.43 -18.62
C VAL A 8 18.65 2.77 -17.80
N GLY A 9 19.14 3.44 -16.74
CA GLY A 9 20.12 2.87 -15.84
C GLY A 9 19.62 1.62 -15.12
N GLY A 10 18.38 1.64 -14.61
CA GLY A 10 17.75 0.48 -14.00
C GLY A 10 17.55 -0.69 -14.96
N TYR A 11 17.15 -0.40 -16.21
CA TYR A 11 17.02 -1.42 -17.26
C TYR A 11 18.36 -2.09 -17.59
N MET A 12 19.43 -1.30 -17.73
CA MET A 12 20.77 -1.84 -18.00
C MET A 12 21.24 -2.71 -16.83
N LEU A 13 21.11 -2.24 -15.58
CA LEU A 13 21.45 -3.00 -14.38
C LEU A 13 20.67 -4.31 -14.28
N GLY A 14 19.37 -4.30 -14.59
CA GLY A 14 18.53 -5.50 -14.60
C GLY A 14 19.03 -6.55 -15.60
N ASN A 15 19.54 -6.12 -16.75
CA ASN A 15 20.08 -7.03 -17.78
C ASN A 15 21.43 -7.68 -17.40
N LEU A 16 22.10 -7.22 -16.34
CA LEU A 16 23.29 -7.88 -15.81
C LEU A 16 22.95 -9.08 -14.91
N VAL A 17 21.70 -9.24 -14.47
CA VAL A 17 21.26 -10.33 -13.60
C VAL A 17 20.86 -11.54 -14.47
N PRO A 18 21.66 -12.63 -14.52
CA PRO A 18 21.43 -13.73 -15.45
C PRO A 18 20.26 -14.64 -15.05
N ASP A 19 19.93 -14.69 -13.75
CA ASP A 19 18.80 -15.45 -13.22
C ASP A 19 18.11 -14.66 -12.08
N PRO A 20 17.06 -13.88 -12.39
CA PRO A 20 16.35 -13.09 -11.39
C PRO A 20 15.59 -13.94 -10.36
N ALA A 21 15.19 -15.16 -10.72
CA ALA A 21 14.45 -16.05 -9.83
C ALA A 21 15.35 -16.60 -8.70
N ALA A 22 16.62 -16.88 -9.02
CA ALA A 22 17.61 -17.33 -8.04
C ALA A 22 17.90 -16.28 -6.94
N TRP A 23 17.71 -14.99 -7.25
CA TRP A 23 17.96 -13.87 -6.33
C TRP A 23 16.69 -13.27 -5.74
N SER A 24 15.53 -13.91 -5.91
CA SER A 24 14.23 -13.40 -5.44
C SER A 24 13.90 -11.99 -5.94
N LEU A 25 14.45 -11.59 -7.10
CA LEU A 25 14.07 -10.33 -7.75
C LEU A 25 12.59 -10.33 -8.14
N ASP A 26 12.00 -11.50 -8.42
CA ASP A 26 10.57 -11.65 -8.69
C ASP A 26 9.69 -11.29 -7.47
N PHE A 27 10.24 -11.36 -6.26
CA PHE A 27 9.58 -10.96 -5.03
C PHE A 27 9.80 -9.48 -4.68
N ALA A 28 10.76 -8.81 -5.34
CA ALA A 28 11.16 -7.45 -4.98
C ALA A 28 9.98 -6.46 -4.99
N ALA A 29 9.06 -6.58 -5.95
CA ALA A 29 7.87 -5.75 -6.01
C ALA A 29 6.99 -5.89 -4.75
N THR A 30 6.73 -7.13 -4.34
CA THR A 30 5.97 -7.43 -3.12
C THR A 30 6.72 -6.97 -1.86
N ALA A 31 8.04 -7.21 -1.79
CA ALA A 31 8.87 -6.80 -0.67
C ALA A 31 8.86 -5.28 -0.46
N ILE A 32 9.01 -4.50 -1.54
CA ILE A 32 8.97 -3.04 -1.49
C ILE A 32 7.59 -2.57 -1.02
N PHE A 33 6.52 -3.18 -1.52
CA PHE A 33 5.17 -2.83 -1.09
C PHE A 33 4.96 -3.07 0.41
N VAL A 34 5.40 -4.23 0.91
CA VAL A 34 5.35 -4.57 2.34
C VAL A 34 6.21 -3.61 3.16
N ALA A 35 7.40 -3.25 2.69
CA ALA A 35 8.30 -2.32 3.38
C ALA A 35 7.71 -0.90 3.45
N LEU A 36 7.09 -0.42 2.36
CA LEU A 36 6.38 0.87 2.34
C LEU A 36 5.21 0.86 3.32
N ILE A 37 4.40 -0.20 3.28
CA ILE A 37 3.29 -0.43 4.20
C ILE A 37 3.77 -0.42 5.65
N ALA A 38 4.83 -1.16 5.97
CA ALA A 38 5.45 -1.16 7.30
C ALA A 38 5.98 0.23 7.70
N GLY A 39 6.56 0.99 6.76
CA GLY A 39 7.05 2.35 7.01
C GLY A 39 5.94 3.38 7.27
N ILE A 40 4.72 3.12 6.77
CA ILE A 40 3.55 3.98 7.01
C ILE A 40 2.92 3.73 8.38
N TRP A 41 3.22 2.61 9.04
CA TRP A 41 2.61 2.22 10.30
C TRP A 41 2.93 3.20 11.45
N ARG A 42 1.94 3.98 11.88
CA ARG A 42 2.05 4.98 12.97
C ARG A 42 1.66 4.42 14.34
N GLY A 43 1.35 3.13 14.43
CA GLY A 43 1.06 2.42 15.68
C GLY A 43 -0.31 1.74 15.69
N ARG A 44 -0.83 1.47 16.90
CA ARG A 44 -2.02 0.62 17.09
C ARG A 44 -3.31 1.21 16.50
N SER A 45 -3.37 2.51 16.25
CA SER A 45 -4.47 3.18 15.56
C SER A 45 -4.65 2.70 14.12
N ASP A 46 -3.56 2.33 13.45
CA ASP A 46 -3.57 1.98 12.03
C ASP A 46 -3.95 0.50 11.81
N ALA A 47 -3.92 -0.30 12.88
CA ALA A 47 -4.27 -1.72 12.82
C ALA A 47 -5.73 -1.95 12.41
N ILE A 48 -6.66 -1.08 12.82
CA ILE A 48 -8.09 -1.24 12.50
C ILE A 48 -8.38 -0.89 11.03
N PRO A 49 -7.92 0.24 10.47
CA PRO A 49 -8.01 0.52 9.03
C PRO A 49 -7.35 -0.55 8.17
N TRP A 50 -6.20 -1.09 8.61
CA TRP A 50 -5.53 -2.19 7.90
C TRP A 50 -6.32 -3.48 7.90
N LEU A 51 -6.90 -3.87 9.05
CA LEU A 51 -7.79 -5.04 9.13
C LEU A 51 -9.02 -4.87 8.23
N ALA A 52 -9.63 -3.68 8.24
CA ALA A 52 -10.76 -3.39 7.36
C ALA A 52 -10.39 -3.48 5.88
N ALA A 53 -9.23 -2.94 5.49
CA ALA A 53 -8.71 -3.05 4.13
C ALA A 53 -8.42 -4.50 3.74
N ALA A 54 -7.81 -5.29 4.64
CA ALA A 54 -7.50 -6.70 4.41
C ALA A 54 -8.77 -7.53 4.22
N VAL A 55 -9.79 -7.34 5.08
CA VAL A 55 -11.08 -8.03 4.97
C VAL A 55 -11.79 -7.64 3.66
N ALA A 56 -11.80 -6.35 3.32
CA ALA A 56 -12.39 -5.89 2.08
C ALA A 56 -11.67 -6.45 0.83
N ALA A 57 -10.34 -6.53 0.85
CA ALA A 57 -9.56 -7.11 -0.24
C ALA A 57 -9.84 -8.61 -0.41
N VAL A 58 -9.91 -9.38 0.69
CA VAL A 58 -10.26 -10.81 0.67
C VAL A 58 -11.69 -11.02 0.17
N ALA A 59 -12.64 -10.23 0.65
CA ALA A 59 -14.01 -10.27 0.17
C ALA A 59 -14.09 -9.95 -1.34
N ALA A 60 -13.41 -8.89 -1.79
CA ALA A 60 -13.37 -8.52 -3.20
C ALA A 60 -12.74 -9.62 -4.08
N HIS A 61 -11.71 -10.32 -3.58
CA HIS A 61 -11.10 -11.44 -4.29
C HIS A 61 -12.07 -12.60 -4.52
N HIS A 62 -12.97 -12.87 -3.58
CA HIS A 62 -13.97 -13.93 -3.71
C HIS A 62 -15.20 -13.52 -4.52
N LEU A 63 -15.59 -12.24 -4.49
CA LEU A 63 -16.82 -11.76 -5.14
C LEU A 63 -16.64 -11.32 -6.60
N LEU A 64 -15.41 -10.99 -7.02
CA LEU A 64 -15.16 -10.41 -8.35
C LEU A 64 -14.10 -11.23 -9.12
N ALA A 65 -14.47 -11.69 -10.32
CA ALA A 65 -13.52 -12.30 -11.24
C ALA A 65 -12.62 -11.20 -11.86
N GLY A 66 -11.34 -11.20 -11.52
CA GLY A 66 -10.32 -10.29 -12.07
C GLY A 66 -9.55 -9.51 -10.99
N PRO A 67 -8.56 -8.69 -11.39
CA PRO A 67 -7.65 -7.97 -10.47
C PRO A 67 -8.30 -6.80 -9.69
N TRP A 68 -9.62 -6.85 -9.46
CA TRP A 68 -10.42 -5.80 -8.80
C TRP A 68 -10.14 -5.67 -7.29
N TYR A 69 -9.48 -6.66 -6.69
CA TYR A 69 -9.14 -6.66 -5.28
C TYR A 69 -8.19 -5.51 -4.87
N VAL A 70 -7.33 -5.03 -5.76
CA VAL A 70 -6.38 -3.93 -5.47
C VAL A 70 -7.08 -2.56 -5.35
N PRO A 71 -7.82 -2.06 -6.37
CA PRO A 71 -8.48 -0.76 -6.25
C PRO A 71 -9.58 -0.76 -5.17
N LEU A 72 -10.32 -1.86 -5.02
CA LEU A 72 -11.37 -1.95 -3.99
C LEU A 72 -10.80 -1.99 -2.58
N GLY A 73 -9.71 -2.74 -2.36
CA GLY A 73 -9.00 -2.73 -1.08
C GLY A 73 -8.46 -1.35 -0.73
N ALA A 74 -7.92 -0.61 -1.71
CA ALA A 74 -7.45 0.76 -1.51
C ALA A 74 -8.60 1.70 -1.10
N VAL A 75 -9.73 1.66 -1.81
CA VAL A 75 -10.91 2.49 -1.49
C VAL A 75 -11.47 2.15 -0.12
N ALA A 76 -11.62 0.87 0.20
CA ALA A 76 -12.12 0.43 1.51
C ALA A 76 -11.21 0.86 2.66
N GLY A 77 -9.88 0.76 2.48
CA GLY A 77 -8.90 1.21 3.47
C GLY A 77 -8.96 2.72 3.72
N VAL A 78 -9.09 3.53 2.66
CA VAL A 78 -9.27 4.99 2.77
C VAL A 78 -10.56 5.32 3.54
N LEU A 79 -11.67 4.69 3.19
CA LEU A 79 -12.96 4.93 3.85
C LEU A 79 -12.93 4.53 5.33
N ALA A 80 -12.34 3.38 5.65
CA ALA A 80 -12.19 2.93 7.04
C ALA A 80 -11.31 3.89 7.86
N GLY A 81 -10.20 4.35 7.28
CA GLY A 81 -9.33 5.37 7.90
C GLY A 81 -10.07 6.68 8.17
N GLN A 82 -10.84 7.18 7.20
CA GLN A 82 -11.63 8.40 7.36
C GLN A 82 -12.71 8.29 8.43
N ILE A 83 -13.42 7.16 8.49
CA ILE A 83 -14.44 6.92 9.53
C ILE A 83 -13.79 6.89 10.91
N MET A 84 -12.61 6.27 11.04
CA MET A 84 -11.88 6.22 12.30
C MET A 84 -11.35 7.59 12.74
N GLU A 85 -10.79 8.37 11.82
CA GLU A 85 -10.31 9.73 12.12
C GLU A 85 -11.47 10.63 12.59
N ARG A 86 -12.66 10.51 11.97
CA ARG A 86 -13.86 11.21 12.42
C ARG A 86 -14.36 10.71 13.78
N ALA A 87 -14.27 9.41 14.05
CA ALA A 87 -14.66 8.84 15.35
C ALA A 87 -13.70 9.25 16.49
N GLY A 88 -12.41 9.48 16.20
CA GLY A 88 -11.42 10.02 17.13
C GLY A 88 -11.30 11.56 17.14
N GLY A 89 -12.02 12.24 16.25
CA GLY A 89 -11.83 13.64 15.86
C GLY A 89 -12.79 14.65 16.51
N ALA A 90 -13.63 14.26 17.46
CA ALA A 90 -14.38 15.21 18.28
C ALA A 90 -13.51 15.91 19.34
N ARG A 91 -12.21 16.13 19.06
CA ARG A 91 -11.38 17.04 19.86
C ARG A 91 -11.50 18.42 19.21
N SER A 92 -12.48 19.15 19.74
CA SER A 92 -12.61 20.61 19.72
C SER A 92 -11.35 21.31 19.24
N VAL A 93 -11.43 21.97 18.09
CA VAL A 93 -10.61 23.15 17.79
C VAL A 93 -11.17 24.24 18.71
N PRO A 94 -10.47 24.69 19.77
CA PRO A 94 -10.88 25.91 20.44
C PRO A 94 -10.62 27.05 19.48
N ASP A 95 -11.65 27.87 19.26
CA ASP A 95 -11.55 29.15 18.58
C ASP A 95 -10.48 30.00 19.30
N ALA A 96 -9.25 29.96 18.79
CA ALA A 96 -8.21 30.88 19.19
C ALA A 96 -8.35 32.13 18.32
N GLN A 97 -8.93 33.15 18.94
CA GLN A 97 -8.94 34.56 18.57
C GLN A 97 -7.53 35.05 18.19
#